data_AF-A0A848Z656-F1
#
_entry.id   AF-A0A848Z656-F1
#
_cell.length_a   1.000
_cell.length_b   1.000
_cell.length_c   1.000
_cell.angle_alpha   90.00
_cell.angle_beta   90.00
_cell.angle_gamma   90.00
#
_symmetry.space_group_name_H-M   'P 1'
#
loop_
_entity.id
_entity.type
_entity.pdbx_description
1 polymer ?
#
loop_
_entity_poly.entity_id
_entity_poly.type
_entity_poly.pdbx_seq_one_letter_code
_entity_poly.pdbx_strand_id
1 'polypeptide(L)'
;MKVRQAAGFRDADRTLRRWFTPLAGALFAAGIVAGLGACGRFSIDPPPPVALEQAPRGDTLAWDQARAAAAAEDRAVRHRTFVSEGIPVEYVNRANPVPPTHASIATGGRLYAARCAGCHDPRGLGYGEQGRDLTLPPAILAAAVEQPKAVDQYLMWAIA
;
A
#
# COMPACT_ATOMS: atom_id res chain seq x y z
N MET A 1 -6.63 -55.72 9.76
CA MET A 1 -6.24 -55.43 8.37
C MET A 1 -4.86 -54.78 8.36
N LYS A 2 -3.84 -55.48 7.87
CA LYS A 2 -2.43 -55.02 7.86
C LYS A 2 -2.12 -54.44 6.48
N VAL A 3 -1.80 -53.15 6.42
CA VAL A 3 -1.33 -52.46 5.22
C VAL A 3 0.15 -52.82 5.03
N ARG A 4 0.47 -53.54 3.96
CA ARG A 4 1.86 -53.82 3.55
C ARG A 4 2.36 -52.68 2.66
N GLN A 5 3.37 -51.96 3.12
CA GLN A 5 4.17 -51.04 2.32
C GLN A 5 5.11 -51.87 1.42
N ALA A 6 5.12 -51.57 0.12
CA ALA A 6 6.13 -52.08 -0.79
C ALA A 6 7.13 -50.96 -1.07
N ALA A 7 8.37 -51.19 -0.64
CA ALA A 7 9.55 -50.43 -1.02
C ALA A 7 10.05 -50.93 -2.39
N GLY A 8 10.63 -50.03 -3.18
CA GLY A 8 11.57 -50.41 -4.24
C GLY A 8 11.31 -49.75 -5.60
N PHE A 9 11.92 -48.58 -5.81
CA PHE A 9 12.53 -48.25 -7.10
C PHE A 9 13.57 -47.15 -6.89
N ARG A 10 14.76 -47.56 -6.44
CA ARG A 10 15.99 -46.77 -6.57
C ARG A 10 16.70 -47.26 -7.83
N ASP A 11 17.37 -46.31 -8.49
CA ASP A 11 18.36 -46.49 -9.56
C ASP A 11 17.85 -46.90 -10.94
N ALA A 12 17.39 -45.91 -11.69
CA ALA A 12 17.63 -45.85 -13.13
C ALA A 12 17.81 -44.39 -13.56
N ASP A 13 18.80 -44.17 -14.41
CA ASP A 13 19.09 -42.95 -15.15
C ASP A 13 20.03 -41.91 -14.50
N ARG A 14 21.29 -42.34 -14.33
CA ARG A 14 22.46 -41.46 -14.13
C ARG A 14 23.35 -41.48 -15.39
N THR A 15 22.75 -41.47 -16.58
CA THR A 15 23.48 -41.75 -17.83
C THR A 15 23.14 -40.85 -19.01
N LEU A 16 22.88 -39.54 -18.83
CA LEU A 16 22.86 -38.61 -19.96
C LEU A 16 23.50 -37.25 -19.62
N ARG A 17 24.80 -37.32 -19.25
CA ARG A 17 25.75 -36.20 -19.32
C ARG A 17 26.69 -36.51 -20.48
N ARG A 18 26.67 -35.70 -21.55
CA ARG A 18 27.80 -35.39 -22.48
C ARG A 18 27.27 -34.90 -23.84
N TRP A 19 26.83 -33.64 -23.88
CA TRP A 19 26.87 -32.82 -25.11
C TRP A 19 27.44 -31.46 -24.72
N PHE A 20 28.77 -31.43 -24.57
CA PHE A 20 29.56 -30.21 -24.51
C PHE A 20 29.88 -29.78 -25.94
N THR A 21 29.60 -28.52 -26.28
CA THR A 21 30.47 -27.71 -27.14
C THR A 21 30.29 -26.24 -26.75
N PRO A 22 31.25 -25.63 -26.03
CA PRO A 22 31.30 -24.19 -25.83
C PRO A 22 32.17 -23.59 -26.96
N LEU A 23 31.54 -22.91 -27.91
CA LEU A 23 32.29 -22.04 -28.83
C LEU A 23 32.48 -20.68 -28.15
N ALA A 24 33.74 -20.42 -27.80
CA ALA A 24 34.25 -19.12 -27.43
C ALA A 24 34.05 -18.14 -28.59
N GLY A 25 33.49 -16.97 -28.28
CA GLY A 25 33.37 -15.84 -29.19
C GLY A 25 33.43 -14.56 -28.36
N ALA A 26 34.62 -14.27 -27.86
CA ALA A 26 34.96 -12.96 -27.32
C ALA A 26 34.79 -11.91 -28.42
N LEU A 27 34.30 -10.72 -28.04
CA LEU A 27 34.44 -9.39 -28.65
C LEU A 27 33.10 -8.64 -28.61
N PHE A 28 32.86 -7.88 -27.55
CA PHE A 28 32.25 -6.53 -27.59
C PHE A 28 32.47 -5.87 -26.22
N ALA A 29 33.74 -5.72 -25.85
CA ALA A 29 34.16 -4.84 -24.76
C ALA A 29 34.61 -3.51 -25.38
N ALA A 30 33.66 -2.67 -25.78
CA ALA A 30 33.92 -1.28 -26.13
C ALA A 30 32.63 -0.46 -26.01
N GLY A 31 32.57 0.39 -24.97
CA GLY A 31 31.88 1.67 -25.06
C GLY A 31 30.48 1.77 -24.47
N ILE A 32 30.34 1.66 -23.13
CA ILE A 32 29.35 2.47 -22.39
C ILE A 32 30.00 2.97 -21.09
N VAL A 33 30.94 3.90 -21.21
CA VAL A 33 31.42 4.75 -20.10
C VAL A 33 31.02 6.17 -20.43
N ALA A 34 29.74 6.50 -20.25
CA ALA A 34 29.23 7.87 -20.11
C ALA A 34 27.73 7.77 -19.79
N GLY A 35 27.36 7.87 -18.51
CA GLY A 35 25.96 7.84 -18.12
C GLY A 35 25.68 7.91 -16.61
N LEU A 36 26.71 7.78 -15.75
CA LEU A 36 26.57 7.97 -14.29
C LEU A 36 26.62 9.46 -13.89
N GLY A 37 26.15 10.36 -14.76
CA GLY A 37 26.29 11.81 -14.61
C GLY A 37 24.99 12.59 -14.40
N ALA A 38 23.86 11.92 -14.20
CA ALA A 38 22.60 12.60 -13.90
C ALA A 38 21.72 11.76 -12.96
N CYS A 39 22.28 11.30 -11.84
CA CYS A 39 21.49 11.31 -10.62
C CYS A 39 21.27 12.78 -10.29
N GLY A 40 20.30 13.41 -10.96
CA GLY A 40 19.72 14.65 -10.49
C GLY A 40 19.35 14.38 -9.04
N ARG A 41 20.11 14.99 -8.14
CA ARG A 41 19.80 15.00 -6.72
C ARG A 41 18.46 15.72 -6.68
N PHE A 42 17.36 14.97 -6.67
CA PHE A 42 16.06 15.52 -6.34
C PHE A 42 16.17 15.89 -4.86
N SER A 43 16.80 17.03 -4.63
CA SER A 43 16.72 17.74 -3.38
C SER A 43 15.27 18.15 -3.32
N ILE A 44 14.48 17.42 -2.54
CA ILE A 44 13.31 18.04 -1.94
C ILE A 44 13.92 19.07 -1.01
N ASP A 45 14.22 20.25 -1.55
CA ASP A 45 14.45 21.40 -0.69
C ASP A 45 13.17 21.47 0.14
N PRO A 46 13.26 21.45 1.49
CA PRO A 46 12.07 21.65 2.29
C PRO A 46 11.44 22.95 1.78
N PRO A 47 10.10 22.99 1.60
CA PRO A 47 9.47 24.25 1.21
C PRO A 47 10.00 25.33 2.14
N PRO A 48 10.28 26.55 1.63
CA PRO A 48 10.78 27.62 2.48
C PRO A 48 9.86 27.67 3.71
N PRO A 49 10.41 27.78 4.93
CA PRO A 49 9.57 27.86 6.11
C PRO A 49 8.56 28.96 5.81
N VAL A 50 7.29 28.58 5.67
CA VAL A 50 6.21 29.56 5.55
C VAL A 50 6.43 30.45 6.74
N ALA A 51 6.76 31.72 6.49
CA ALA A 51 7.13 32.64 7.54
C ALA A 51 5.99 32.61 8.56
N LEU A 52 6.26 32.01 9.74
CA LEU A 52 5.28 31.89 10.81
C LEU A 52 4.76 33.28 11.25
N GLU A 53 5.45 34.35 10.82
CA GLU A 53 5.05 35.74 10.96
C GLU A 53 3.81 36.16 10.16
N GLN A 54 3.39 35.38 9.15
CA GLN A 54 2.16 35.64 8.38
C GLN A 54 0.93 34.88 8.90
N ALA A 55 1.11 33.97 9.86
CA ALA A 55 -0.03 33.31 10.50
C ALA A 55 -0.76 34.33 11.41
N PRO A 56 -2.11 34.43 11.35
CA PRO A 56 -2.85 35.36 12.20
C PRO A 56 -2.50 35.11 13.66
N ARG A 57 -1.98 36.14 14.33
CA ARG A 57 -1.58 36.08 15.74
C ARG A 57 -2.85 36.09 16.60
N GLY A 58 -3.26 34.89 17.03
CA GLY A 58 -4.10 34.69 18.21
C GLY A 58 -5.56 34.39 17.93
N ASP A 59 -5.85 33.17 17.45
CA ASP A 59 -7.16 32.48 17.47
C ASP A 59 -7.13 31.24 16.55
N THR A 60 -6.40 31.32 15.43
CA THR A 60 -6.26 30.24 14.44
C THR A 60 -5.77 28.92 15.02
N LEU A 61 -4.69 28.92 15.81
CA LEU A 61 -4.13 27.68 16.38
C LEU A 61 -5.13 26.95 17.30
N ALA A 62 -5.95 27.68 18.07
CA ALA A 62 -6.96 27.07 18.94
C ALA A 62 -8.16 26.53 18.14
N TRP A 63 -8.60 27.24 17.08
CA TRP A 63 -9.60 26.75 16.13
C TRP A 63 -9.11 25.52 15.35
N ASP A 64 -7.84 25.52 14.92
CA ASP A 64 -7.22 24.41 14.20
C ASP A 64 -7.06 23.19 15.10
N GLN A 65 -6.67 23.38 16.37
CA GLN A 65 -6.62 22.33 17.38
C GLN A 65 -8.00 21.76 17.70
N ALA A 66 -9.02 22.60 17.86
CA ALA A 66 -10.39 22.15 18.14
C ALA A 66 -10.98 21.38 16.95
N ARG A 67 -10.78 21.84 15.71
CA ARG A 67 -11.19 21.12 14.51
C ARG A 67 -10.41 19.82 14.33
N ALA A 68 -9.11 19.80 14.65
CA ALA A 68 -8.30 18.59 14.62
C ALA A 68 -8.76 17.59 15.69
N ALA A 69 -9.11 18.06 16.88
CA ALA A 69 -9.66 17.24 17.96
C ALA A 69 -11.02 16.64 17.58
N ALA A 70 -11.94 17.44 17.02
CA ALA A 70 -13.23 16.96 16.55
C ALA A 70 -13.09 15.95 15.40
N ALA A 71 -12.23 16.21 14.42
CA ALA A 71 -11.94 15.25 13.36
C ALA A 71 -11.26 13.98 13.91
N ALA A 72 -10.47 14.09 14.99
CA ALA A 72 -9.79 12.95 15.61
C ALA A 72 -10.79 12.10 16.37
N GLU A 73 -11.76 12.75 17.03
CA GLU A 73 -12.90 12.12 17.64
C GLU A 73 -13.74 11.38 16.61
N ASP A 74 -14.10 11.98 15.47
CA ASP A 74 -14.86 11.31 14.39
C ASP A 74 -14.13 10.07 13.83
N ARG A 75 -12.82 10.18 13.60
CA ARG A 75 -11.98 9.04 13.19
C ARG A 75 -11.92 7.98 14.28
N ALA A 76 -11.77 8.41 15.54
CA ALA A 76 -11.74 7.53 16.69
C ALA A 76 -13.10 6.86 16.91
N VAL A 77 -14.23 7.50 16.61
CA VAL A 77 -15.57 6.92 16.74
C VAL A 77 -15.71 5.73 15.79
N ARG A 78 -15.40 5.86 14.49
CA ARG A 78 -15.52 4.69 13.59
C ARG A 78 -14.59 3.55 13.96
N HIS A 79 -13.34 3.86 14.34
CA HIS A 79 -12.39 2.83 14.78
C HIS A 79 -12.79 2.20 16.10
N ARG A 80 -13.21 3.00 17.09
CA ARG A 80 -13.65 2.58 18.42
C ARG A 80 -14.93 1.78 18.30
N THR A 81 -15.96 2.28 17.63
CA THR A 81 -17.22 1.55 17.36
C THR A 81 -16.91 0.19 16.74
N PHE A 82 -16.06 0.10 15.71
CA PHE A 82 -15.65 -1.21 15.16
C PHE A 82 -15.05 -2.15 16.22
N VAL A 83 -14.16 -1.62 17.07
CA VAL A 83 -13.42 -2.41 18.06
C VAL A 83 -14.26 -2.73 19.31
N SER A 84 -15.19 -1.87 19.73
CA SER A 84 -15.91 -1.97 21.01
C SER A 84 -17.39 -2.30 20.89
N GLU A 85 -18.07 -1.82 19.84
CA GLU A 85 -19.52 -1.93 19.65
C GLU A 85 -19.89 -2.85 18.49
N GLY A 86 -18.94 -3.11 17.58
CA GLY A 86 -19.14 -3.88 16.35
C GLY A 86 -19.38 -2.98 15.14
N ILE A 87 -19.98 -3.55 14.11
CA ILE A 87 -20.32 -2.84 12.85
C ILE A 87 -21.83 -2.66 12.72
N PRO A 88 -22.29 -1.66 11.95
CA PRO A 88 -23.70 -1.56 11.61
C PRO A 88 -24.22 -2.87 11.01
N VAL A 89 -25.45 -3.24 11.35
CA VAL A 89 -26.02 -4.56 11.07
C VAL A 89 -26.03 -4.90 9.58
N GLU A 90 -26.06 -3.88 8.72
CA GLU A 90 -26.05 -3.98 7.26
C GLU A 90 -24.73 -4.52 6.69
N TYR A 91 -23.64 -4.37 7.45
CA TYR A 91 -22.29 -4.82 7.09
C TYR A 91 -21.91 -6.15 7.76
N VAL A 92 -22.70 -6.63 8.72
CA VAL A 92 -22.45 -7.91 9.40
C VAL A 92 -22.37 -9.04 8.37
N ASN A 93 -21.27 -9.81 8.43
CA ASN A 93 -20.96 -10.90 7.50
C ASN A 93 -20.88 -10.50 6.01
N ARG A 94 -20.69 -9.20 5.70
CA ARG A 94 -20.40 -8.80 4.32
C ARG A 94 -19.04 -9.30 3.90
N ALA A 95 -19.01 -9.94 2.74
CA ALA A 95 -17.82 -10.36 2.03
C ALA A 95 -17.76 -9.67 0.67
N ASN A 96 -16.56 -9.43 0.17
CA ASN A 96 -16.32 -8.91 -1.16
C ASN A 96 -16.86 -9.89 -2.22
N PRO A 97 -17.92 -9.52 -2.97
CA PRO A 97 -18.47 -10.42 -3.97
C PRO A 97 -17.55 -10.57 -5.19
N VAL A 98 -16.50 -9.74 -5.30
CA VAL A 98 -15.55 -9.76 -6.41
C VAL A 98 -14.36 -10.66 -6.04
N PRO A 99 -14.12 -11.76 -6.76
CA PRO A 99 -12.97 -12.62 -6.51
C PRO A 99 -11.64 -11.88 -6.74
N PRO A 100 -10.57 -12.14 -5.96
CA PRO A 100 -9.29 -11.47 -6.07
C PRO A 100 -8.43 -12.01 -7.24
N THR A 101 -8.91 -11.82 -8.45
CA THR A 101 -8.19 -12.16 -9.69
C THR A 101 -7.26 -11.02 -10.13
N HIS A 102 -6.30 -11.30 -11.00
CA HIS A 102 -5.48 -10.25 -11.61
C HIS A 102 -6.34 -9.15 -12.28
N ALA A 103 -7.44 -9.53 -12.95
CA ALA A 103 -8.32 -8.58 -13.61
C ALA A 103 -9.09 -7.68 -12.63
N SER A 104 -9.58 -8.23 -11.52
CA SER A 104 -10.25 -7.43 -10.49
C SER A 104 -9.27 -6.54 -9.72
N ILE A 105 -8.06 -7.03 -9.43
CA ILE A 105 -7.00 -6.23 -8.81
C ILE A 105 -6.59 -5.07 -9.72
N ALA A 106 -6.38 -5.32 -11.02
CA ALA A 106 -6.06 -4.26 -11.97
C ALA A 106 -7.18 -3.21 -12.08
N THR A 107 -8.44 -3.67 -12.01
CA THR A 107 -9.61 -2.77 -12.00
C THR A 107 -9.68 -1.96 -10.71
N GLY A 108 -9.46 -2.59 -9.56
CA GLY A 108 -9.37 -1.93 -8.25
C GLY A 108 -8.25 -0.89 -8.22
N GLY A 109 -7.08 -1.18 -8.81
CA GLY A 109 -5.98 -0.23 -8.93
C GLY A 109 -6.36 1.03 -9.71
N ARG A 110 -7.12 0.90 -10.81
CA ARG A 110 -7.63 2.07 -11.56
C ARG A 110 -8.63 2.87 -10.74
N LEU A 111 -9.54 2.20 -10.03
CA LEU A 111 -10.49 2.87 -9.13
C LEU A 111 -9.77 3.61 -8.00
N TYR A 112 -8.78 2.98 -7.39
CA TYR A 112 -7.95 3.57 -6.36
C TYR A 112 -7.23 4.83 -6.84
N ALA A 113 -6.59 4.75 -8.01
CA ALA A 113 -5.92 5.91 -8.61
C ALA A 113 -6.90 7.07 -8.85
N ALA A 114 -8.11 6.77 -9.32
CA ALA A 114 -9.11 7.79 -9.66
C ALA A 114 -9.83 8.40 -8.44
N ARG A 115 -9.96 7.66 -7.32
CA ARG A 115 -10.85 8.03 -6.20
C ARG A 115 -10.15 8.19 -4.86
N CYS A 116 -9.01 7.52 -4.66
CA CYS A 116 -8.39 7.40 -3.35
C CYS A 116 -7.00 8.08 -3.32
N ALA A 117 -6.23 7.96 -4.41
CA ALA A 117 -4.85 8.43 -4.47
C ALA A 117 -4.71 9.95 -4.34
N GLY A 118 -5.75 10.72 -4.66
CA GLY A 118 -5.76 12.18 -4.46
C GLY A 118 -5.48 12.58 -3.01
N CYS A 119 -5.96 11.80 -2.03
CA CYS A 119 -5.67 12.00 -0.60
C CYS A 119 -4.63 11.00 -0.08
N HIS A 120 -4.69 9.74 -0.50
CA HIS A 120 -3.88 8.66 0.07
C HIS A 120 -2.57 8.36 -0.65
N ASP A 121 -2.27 9.05 -1.76
CA ASP A 121 -1.17 8.79 -2.72
C ASP A 121 -1.18 7.37 -3.33
N PRO A 122 -0.49 7.13 -4.47
CA PRO A 122 -0.49 5.82 -5.12
C PRO A 122 0.05 4.66 -4.25
N ARG A 123 0.84 4.96 -3.22
CA ARG A 123 1.40 3.96 -2.30
C ARG A 123 0.55 3.78 -1.04
N GLY A 124 -0.52 4.55 -0.87
CA GLY A 124 -1.36 4.47 0.32
C GLY A 124 -0.70 5.00 1.60
N LEU A 125 0.21 5.97 1.48
CA LEU A 125 0.94 6.55 2.61
C LEU A 125 0.30 7.84 3.15
N GLY A 126 -0.73 8.38 2.50
CA GLY A 126 -1.41 9.59 2.95
C GLY A 126 -0.78 10.89 2.47
N TYR A 127 0.12 10.85 1.48
CA TYR A 127 0.79 12.03 0.93
C TYR A 127 0.12 12.60 -0.32
N GLY A 128 -1.16 12.30 -0.54
CA GLY A 128 -1.89 12.84 -1.68
C GLY A 128 -2.05 14.35 -1.55
N GLU A 129 -1.99 15.07 -2.68
CA GLU A 129 -2.08 16.54 -2.72
C GLU A 129 -3.34 17.08 -2.04
N GLN A 130 -4.48 16.40 -2.21
CA GLN A 130 -5.78 16.77 -1.65
C GLN A 130 -5.86 16.48 -0.15
N GLY A 131 -4.99 15.59 0.35
CA GLY A 131 -4.91 15.26 1.78
C GLY A 131 -4.21 16.34 2.61
N ARG A 132 -3.48 17.27 1.99
CA ARG A 132 -2.67 18.30 2.69
C ARG A 132 -3.52 19.38 3.34
N ASP A 133 -4.72 19.62 2.82
CA ASP A 133 -5.64 20.64 3.31
C ASP A 133 -6.65 20.09 4.33
N LEU A 134 -6.58 18.79 4.62
CA LEU A 134 -7.43 18.18 5.63
C LEU A 134 -6.91 18.53 7.03
N THR A 135 -7.83 18.90 7.92
CA THR A 135 -7.51 19.18 9.32
C THR A 135 -6.85 17.99 10.02
N LEU A 136 -7.14 16.76 9.58
CA LEU A 136 -6.38 15.58 9.94
C LEU A 136 -5.83 14.86 8.73
N PRO A 137 -4.59 14.33 8.83
CA PRO A 137 -4.01 13.58 7.75
C PRO A 137 -4.84 12.31 7.48
N PRO A 138 -4.97 11.93 6.19
CA PRO A 138 -5.56 10.66 5.80
C PRO A 138 -4.89 9.47 6.50
N ALA A 139 -5.62 8.37 6.67
CA ALA A 139 -5.03 7.14 7.16
C ALA A 139 -3.95 6.60 6.20
N ILE A 140 -2.89 6.02 6.77
CA ILE A 140 -1.89 5.25 6.02
C ILE A 140 -2.52 3.91 5.65
N LEU A 141 -3.10 3.82 4.45
CA LEU A 141 -3.82 2.63 3.99
C LEU A 141 -2.90 1.42 3.87
N ALA A 142 -1.64 1.62 3.47
CA ALA A 142 -0.64 0.54 3.38
C ALA A 142 -0.44 -0.18 4.72
N ALA A 143 -0.46 0.56 5.84
CA ALA A 143 -0.39 -0.03 7.17
C ALA A 143 -1.77 -0.52 7.65
N ALA A 144 -2.85 0.18 7.28
CA ALA A 144 -4.19 -0.17 7.73
C ALA A 144 -4.66 -1.54 7.24
N VAL A 145 -4.28 -1.93 6.01
CA VAL A 145 -4.65 -3.24 5.43
C VAL A 145 -3.93 -4.43 6.07
N GLU A 146 -2.86 -4.19 6.83
CA GLU A 146 -2.12 -5.22 7.56
C GLU A 146 -2.73 -5.52 8.94
N GLN A 147 -3.67 -4.67 9.40
CA GLN A 147 -4.28 -4.84 10.71
C GLN A 147 -5.40 -5.88 10.71
N PRO A 148 -5.66 -6.58 11.83
CA PRO A 148 -6.75 -7.56 11.92
C PRO A 148 -8.15 -7.00 11.63
N LYS A 149 -8.33 -5.68 11.75
CA LYS A 149 -9.58 -5.00 11.41
C LYS A 149 -9.83 -4.84 9.91
N ALA A 150 -8.84 -5.12 9.05
CA ALA A 150 -8.94 -4.99 7.60
C ALA A 150 -9.72 -6.16 6.97
N VAL A 151 -10.90 -6.44 7.51
CA VAL A 151 -11.84 -7.44 7.02
C VAL A 151 -12.89 -6.76 6.12
N ASP A 152 -13.47 -7.51 5.19
CA ASP A 152 -14.38 -6.99 4.16
C ASP A 152 -15.50 -6.13 4.74
N GLN A 153 -16.14 -6.58 5.82
CA GLN A 153 -17.21 -5.85 6.47
C GLN A 153 -16.78 -4.47 6.99
N TYR A 154 -15.56 -4.33 7.49
CA TYR A 154 -15.03 -3.05 7.93
C TYR A 154 -14.65 -2.16 6.75
N LEU A 155 -13.96 -2.72 5.75
CA LEU A 155 -13.51 -1.97 4.59
C LEU A 155 -14.70 -1.46 3.76
N MET A 156 -15.75 -2.27 3.60
CA MET A 156 -16.99 -1.86 2.93
C MET A 156 -17.70 -0.74 3.67
N TRP A 157 -17.79 -0.82 5.00
CA TRP A 157 -18.38 0.25 5.80
C TRP A 157 -17.54 1.54 5.72
N ALA A 158 -16.22 1.43 5.67
CA ALA A 158 -15.32 2.58 5.62
C ALA A 158 -15.38 3.36 4.30
N ILE A 159 -15.83 2.74 3.20
CA ILE A 159 -15.89 3.36 1.86
C ILE A 159 -17.31 3.66 1.38
N ALA A 160 -18.33 3.29 2.16
CA ALA A 160 -19.74 3.57 1.87
C ALA A 160 -20.16 4.97 2.32
#